data_AF-A0A9X1QK33-F1
#
_entry.id   AF-A0A9X1QK33-F1
#
_cell.length_a   1.000
_cell.length_b   1.000
_cell.length_c   1.000
_cell.angle_alpha   90.00
_cell.angle_beta   90.00
_cell.angle_gamma   90.00
#
_symmetry.space_group_name_H-M   'P 1'
#
loop_
_entity.id
_entity.type
_entity.pdbx_description
1 polymer ?
#
loop_
_entity_poly.entity_id
_entity_poly.type
_entity_poly.pdbx_seq_one_letter_code
_entity_poly.pdbx_strand_id
1 'polypeptide(L)'
;MAHFERNYFGDCELRLDDVVFLENGMIVDCLDCPAYIQANESPYSDKMTCQRVAIGKNYERQVKLELIRQSIFTTIKESFSFFRLQLDHDLANRYIRHQVPEFDESPFFVPQGLYVVIGISKYLRGYVITCTTYKPNENRPKLTIRFHQSVLHETNIERLKVIKNPERLAE
;
A
#
# COMPACT_ATOMS: atom_id res chain seq x y z
N MET A 1 20.14 23.30 10.40
CA MET A 1 20.06 22.34 11.54
C MET A 1 18.62 22.27 12.01
N ALA A 2 17.92 21.17 11.74
CA ALA A 2 16.58 20.97 12.29
C ALA A 2 16.69 20.71 13.80
N HIS A 3 15.94 21.46 14.61
CA HIS A 3 15.84 21.23 16.04
C HIS A 3 14.98 19.99 16.27
N PHE A 4 15.64 18.82 16.38
CA PHE A 4 15.03 17.58 16.83
C PHE A 4 14.89 17.64 18.34
N GLU A 5 13.67 17.50 18.89
CA GLU A 5 13.49 17.68 20.33
C GLU A 5 12.80 16.55 21.07
N ARG A 6 12.27 15.50 20.40
CA ARG A 6 11.76 14.32 21.11
C ARG A 6 11.98 13.04 20.34
N ASN A 7 12.85 12.18 20.86
CA ASN A 7 12.79 10.75 20.60
C ASN A 7 11.74 10.16 21.54
N TYR A 8 10.75 9.44 21.02
CA TYR A 8 9.77 8.75 21.85
C TYR A 8 10.47 7.67 22.70
N PHE A 9 10.49 7.91 24.01
CA PHE A 9 10.79 6.96 25.08
C PHE A 9 9.69 7.11 26.13
N GLY A 10 8.91 6.08 26.36
CA GLY A 10 8.15 5.88 27.60
C GLY A 10 6.90 6.74 27.86
N ASP A 11 6.96 8.08 27.78
CA ASP A 11 6.05 8.93 28.60
C ASP A 11 5.42 10.15 27.89
N CYS A 12 5.37 10.18 26.55
CA CYS A 12 4.57 11.20 25.85
C CYS A 12 3.61 10.49 24.90
N GLU A 13 2.31 10.53 25.19
CA GLU A 13 1.29 10.04 24.25
C GLU A 13 1.22 11.00 23.05
N LEU A 14 1.17 10.46 21.83
CA LEU A 14 0.85 11.24 20.64
C LEU A 14 -0.49 11.95 20.87
N ARG A 15 -0.62 13.15 20.31
CA ARG A 15 -1.86 13.93 20.38
C ARG A 15 -2.42 14.13 18.99
N LEU A 16 -3.72 14.44 18.94
CA LEU A 16 -4.32 14.95 17.72
C LEU A 16 -3.54 16.19 17.28
N ASP A 17 -3.40 16.33 15.96
CA ASP A 17 -2.66 17.40 15.28
C ASP A 17 -1.12 17.35 15.45
N ASP A 18 -0.57 16.39 16.20
CA ASP A 18 0.87 16.16 16.19
C ASP A 18 1.32 15.79 14.77
N VAL A 19 2.41 16.41 14.30
CA VAL A 19 3.04 16.03 13.04
C VAL A 19 4.18 15.07 13.33
N VAL A 20 4.13 13.89 12.73
CA VAL A 20 5.14 12.84 12.86
C VAL A 20 5.91 12.67 11.55
N PHE A 21 7.18 12.31 11.64
CA PHE A 21 7.96 11.88 10.48
C PHE A 21 7.98 10.36 10.39
N LEU A 22 7.55 9.82 9.24
CA LEU A 22 7.64 8.40 8.92
C LEU A 22 8.82 8.14 7.99
N GLU A 23 9.67 7.20 8.40
CA GLU A 23 10.89 6.81 7.71
C GLU A 23 10.65 5.64 6.75
N ASN A 24 11.51 5.54 5.74
CA ASN A 24 11.51 4.40 4.83
C ASN A 24 11.62 3.07 5.61
N GLY A 25 10.85 2.07 5.19
CA GLY A 25 10.80 0.74 5.80
C GLY A 25 9.84 0.61 6.99
N MET A 26 9.27 1.70 7.51
CA MET A 26 8.20 1.62 8.53
C MET A 26 6.96 0.94 7.94
N ILE A 27 6.40 -0.02 8.67
CA ILE A 27 5.23 -0.78 8.23
C ILE A 27 3.97 -0.13 8.80
N VAL A 28 3.03 0.24 7.92
CA VAL A 28 1.78 0.89 8.25
C VAL A 28 0.63 0.22 7.50
N ASP A 29 -0.59 0.37 8.00
CA ASP A 29 -1.80 0.03 7.26
C ASP A 29 -2.22 1.27 6.45
N CYS A 30 -2.27 1.17 5.13
CA CYS A 30 -2.72 2.25 4.25
C CYS A 30 -4.19 2.05 3.86
N LEU A 31 -5.03 3.03 4.19
CA LEU A 31 -6.48 2.99 3.97
C LEU A 31 -6.85 3.40 2.53
N ASP A 32 -6.00 4.19 1.88
CA ASP A 32 -6.17 4.66 0.49
C ASP A 32 -5.43 3.77 -0.53
N CYS A 33 -4.94 2.61 -0.09
CA CYS A 33 -4.14 1.72 -0.91
C CYS A 33 -5.02 0.98 -1.95
N PRO A 34 -4.66 0.99 -3.25
CA PRO A 34 -5.41 0.29 -4.27
C PRO A 34 -5.56 -1.22 -4.02
N ALA A 35 -6.77 -1.75 -4.23
CA ALA A 35 -7.12 -3.16 -4.04
C ALA A 35 -6.13 -4.15 -4.68
N TYR A 36 -5.62 -3.82 -5.87
CA TYR A 36 -4.79 -4.72 -6.68
C TYR A 36 -3.41 -5.02 -6.11
N ILE A 37 -2.91 -4.21 -5.17
CA ILE A 37 -1.52 -4.34 -4.66
C ILE A 37 -1.33 -5.61 -3.84
N GLN A 38 -2.37 -6.05 -3.11
CA GLN A 38 -2.35 -7.24 -2.25
C GLN A 38 -3.32 -8.33 -2.68
N ALA A 39 -3.96 -8.19 -3.86
CA ALA A 39 -4.97 -9.12 -4.37
C ALA A 39 -4.47 -10.59 -4.49
N ASN A 40 -3.16 -10.82 -4.45
CA ASN A 40 -2.55 -12.15 -4.53
C ASN A 40 -1.93 -12.64 -3.19
N GLU A 41 -1.93 -11.83 -2.14
CA GLU A 41 -1.22 -12.13 -0.88
C GLU A 41 -2.15 -12.62 0.24
N SER A 42 -3.43 -12.26 0.21
CA SER A 42 -4.38 -12.60 1.28
C SER A 42 -5.45 -13.59 0.80
N PRO A 43 -5.75 -14.65 1.59
CA PRO A 43 -6.90 -15.53 1.32
C PRO A 43 -8.26 -14.88 1.65
N TYR A 44 -8.26 -13.67 2.22
CA TYR A 44 -9.47 -12.94 2.60
C TYR A 44 -9.84 -11.88 1.55
N SER A 45 -11.14 -11.60 1.41
CA SER A 45 -11.64 -10.64 0.42
C SER A 45 -11.05 -9.24 0.59
N ASP A 46 -10.79 -8.55 -0.52
CA ASP A 46 -10.19 -7.20 -0.61
C ASP A 46 -10.81 -6.14 0.30
N LYS A 47 -12.07 -6.33 0.72
CA LYS A 47 -12.83 -5.41 1.60
C LYS A 47 -12.60 -5.64 3.11
N MET A 48 -11.86 -6.68 3.50
CA MET A 48 -11.71 -7.08 4.91
C MET A 48 -10.33 -6.80 5.51
N THR A 49 -9.33 -6.48 4.69
CA THR A 49 -7.96 -6.24 5.16
C THR A 49 -7.56 -4.79 4.87
N CYS A 50 -7.22 -4.03 5.92
CA CYS A 50 -6.43 -2.81 5.70
C CYS A 50 -5.10 -3.23 5.07
N GLN A 51 -4.70 -2.57 3.98
CA GLN A 51 -3.54 -3.03 3.23
C GLN A 51 -2.25 -2.59 3.90
N ARG A 52 -1.44 -3.58 4.29
CA ARG A 52 -0.19 -3.34 5.01
C ARG A 52 0.93 -3.01 4.04
N VAL A 53 1.50 -1.82 4.16
CA VAL A 53 2.55 -1.32 3.28
C VAL A 53 3.74 -0.78 4.06
N ALA A 54 4.90 -0.80 3.43
CA ALA A 54 6.12 -0.20 3.91
C ALA A 54 6.27 1.18 3.28
N ILE A 55 6.54 2.18 4.12
CA ILE A 55 6.86 3.54 3.68
C ILE A 55 8.10 3.50 2.78
N GLY A 56 8.06 4.22 1.65
CA GLY A 56 9.18 4.33 0.72
C GLY A 56 9.36 3.12 -0.20
N LYS A 57 8.43 2.16 -0.21
CA LYS A 57 8.46 1.02 -1.14
C LYS A 57 7.54 1.28 -2.33
N ASN A 58 8.04 0.96 -3.53
CA ASN A 58 7.22 0.92 -4.75
C ASN A 58 6.43 -0.39 -4.79
N TYR A 59 5.13 -0.27 -4.96
CA TYR A 59 4.20 -1.37 -5.10
C TYR A 59 3.72 -1.44 -6.55
N GLU A 60 4.19 -2.45 -7.25
CA GLU A 60 3.74 -2.77 -8.59
C GLU A 60 2.73 -3.90 -8.51
N ARG A 61 1.71 -3.85 -9.35
CA ARG A 61 0.79 -4.98 -9.49
C ARG A 61 1.60 -6.17 -10.00
N GLN A 62 1.67 -7.24 -9.21
CA GLN A 62 2.20 -8.51 -9.71
C GLN A 62 1.19 -9.11 -10.67
N VAL A 63 1.24 -8.67 -11.94
CA VAL A 63 0.31 -9.17 -12.93
C VAL A 63 0.82 -10.52 -13.45
N LYS A 64 0.13 -11.58 -13.07
CA LYS A 64 0.28 -12.91 -13.68
C LYS A 64 -0.36 -12.96 -15.07
N LEU A 65 -0.25 -11.90 -15.89
CA LEU A 65 -0.87 -11.82 -17.22
C LEU A 65 -0.50 -13.01 -18.06
N GLU A 66 0.78 -13.37 -18.06
CA GLU A 66 1.25 -14.50 -18.86
C GLU A 66 0.66 -15.84 -18.40
N LEU A 67 0.44 -16.03 -17.10
CA LEU A 67 -0.23 -17.24 -16.61
C LEU A 67 -1.71 -17.26 -17.02
N ILE A 68 -2.39 -16.12 -16.99
CA ILE A 68 -3.79 -16.00 -17.44
C ILE A 68 -3.87 -16.26 -18.95
N ARG A 69 -3.01 -15.61 -19.74
CA ARG A 69 -2.92 -15.77 -21.19
C ARG A 69 -2.62 -17.22 -21.57
N GLN A 70 -1.68 -17.87 -20.88
CA GLN A 70 -1.36 -19.29 -21.06
C GLN A 70 -2.53 -20.20 -20.69
N SER A 71 -3.24 -19.92 -19.60
CA SER A 71 -4.43 -20.68 -19.19
C SER A 71 -5.52 -20.60 -20.24
N ILE A 72 -5.86 -19.41 -20.73
CA ILE A 72 -6.86 -19.21 -21.79
C ILE A 72 -6.42 -19.91 -23.09
N PHE A 73 -5.14 -19.79 -23.46
CA PHE A 73 -4.61 -20.46 -24.64
C PHE A 73 -4.76 -21.98 -24.55
N THR A 74 -4.50 -22.54 -23.37
CA THR A 74 -4.66 -23.97 -23.09
C THR A 74 -6.11 -24.39 -23.28
N THR A 75 -7.06 -23.66 -22.71
CA THR A 75 -8.50 -23.93 -22.86
C THR A 75 -8.97 -23.84 -24.34
N ILE A 76 -8.48 -22.85 -25.09
CA ILE A 76 -8.77 -22.72 -26.53
C ILE A 76 -8.21 -23.94 -27.29
N LYS A 77 -6.96 -24.32 -27.02
CA LYS A 77 -6.30 -25.45 -27.66
C LYS A 77 -7.02 -26.77 -27.38
N GLU A 78 -7.43 -27.00 -26.13
CA GLU A 78 -8.21 -28.16 -25.71
C GLU A 78 -9.57 -28.21 -26.42
N SER A 79 -10.26 -27.08 -26.52
CA SER A 79 -11.56 -26.98 -27.21
C SER A 79 -11.43 -27.29 -28.70
N PHE A 80 -10.44 -26.72 -29.39
CA PHE A 80 -10.21 -27.02 -30.81
C PHE A 80 -9.82 -28.47 -31.04
N SER A 81 -9.00 -29.05 -30.15
CA SER A 81 -8.64 -30.46 -30.20
C SER A 81 -9.85 -31.37 -30.03
N PHE A 82 -10.75 -31.04 -29.08
CA PHE A 82 -11.99 -31.77 -28.84
C PHE A 82 -12.89 -31.80 -30.09
N PHE A 83 -13.04 -30.66 -30.79
CA PHE A 83 -13.80 -30.57 -32.03
C PHE A 83 -13.03 -31.01 -33.29
N ARG A 84 -11.78 -31.48 -33.14
CA ARG A 84 -10.88 -31.87 -34.25
C ARG A 84 -10.66 -30.75 -35.28
N LEU A 85 -10.62 -29.51 -34.82
CA LEU A 85 -10.36 -28.34 -35.64
C LEU A 85 -8.87 -27.99 -35.62
N GLN A 86 -8.36 -27.46 -36.74
CA GLN A 86 -7.03 -26.86 -36.76
C GLN A 86 -7.06 -25.51 -36.05
N LEU A 87 -6.11 -25.31 -35.12
CA LEU A 87 -5.92 -24.05 -34.43
C LEU A 87 -4.79 -23.27 -35.10
N ASP A 88 -5.09 -22.06 -35.56
CA ASP A 88 -4.07 -21.08 -35.90
C ASP A 88 -3.54 -20.45 -34.60
N HIS A 89 -2.31 -20.82 -34.23
CA HIS A 89 -1.67 -20.35 -33.01
C HIS A 89 -1.41 -18.83 -33.00
N ASP A 90 -1.11 -18.24 -34.15
CA ASP A 90 -0.81 -16.80 -34.25
C ASP A 90 -2.08 -15.97 -34.14
N LEU A 91 -3.19 -16.45 -34.72
CA LEU A 91 -4.49 -15.83 -34.55
C LEU A 91 -4.98 -15.95 -33.09
N ALA A 92 -4.83 -17.13 -32.49
CA ALA A 92 -5.21 -17.35 -31.09
C ALA A 92 -4.42 -16.47 -30.12
N ASN A 93 -3.10 -16.37 -30.31
CA ASN A 93 -2.26 -15.50 -29.48
C ASN A 93 -2.63 -14.02 -29.64
N ARG A 94 -2.92 -13.56 -30.86
CA ARG A 94 -3.41 -12.19 -31.09
C ARG A 94 -4.76 -11.94 -30.42
N TYR A 95 -5.70 -12.88 -30.54
CA TYR A 95 -6.99 -12.81 -29.86
C TYR A 95 -6.81 -12.71 -28.34
N ILE A 96 -6.00 -13.56 -27.74
CA ILE A 96 -5.77 -13.57 -26.28
C ILE A 96 -5.13 -12.27 -25.80
N ARG A 97 -4.13 -11.74 -26.52
CA ARG A 97 -3.52 -10.44 -26.19
C ARG A 97 -4.52 -9.30 -26.26
N HIS A 98 -5.49 -9.38 -27.17
CA HIS A 98 -6.57 -8.39 -27.28
C HIS A 98 -7.61 -8.54 -26.17
N GLN A 99 -7.96 -9.76 -25.79
CA GLN A 99 -8.92 -10.04 -24.71
C GLN A 99 -8.35 -9.78 -23.31
N VAL A 100 -7.04 -9.97 -23.15
CA VAL A 100 -6.29 -9.73 -21.91
C VAL A 100 -5.25 -8.64 -22.18
N PRO A 101 -5.68 -7.37 -22.29
CA PRO A 101 -4.78 -6.25 -22.50
C PRO A 101 -3.84 -6.09 -21.30
N GLU A 102 -2.70 -5.46 -21.54
CA GLU A 102 -1.84 -5.01 -20.45
C GLU A 102 -2.58 -3.93 -19.66
N PHE A 103 -2.52 -4.03 -18.33
CA PHE A 103 -3.06 -2.99 -17.48
C PHE A 103 -2.03 -1.87 -17.39
N ASP A 104 -2.41 -0.67 -17.81
CA ASP A 104 -1.59 0.54 -17.70
C ASP A 104 -1.75 1.16 -16.29
N GLU A 105 -1.62 0.32 -15.27
CA GLU A 105 -1.80 0.75 -13.88
C GLU A 105 -0.47 1.26 -13.32
N SER A 106 -0.47 2.53 -12.89
CA SER A 106 0.70 3.16 -12.32
C SER A 106 1.14 2.47 -11.02
N PRO A 107 2.46 2.41 -10.76
CA PRO A 107 2.96 1.92 -9.49
C PRO A 107 2.41 2.77 -8.35
N PHE A 108 2.07 2.12 -7.24
CA PHE A 108 1.64 2.82 -6.04
C PHE A 108 2.81 3.02 -5.09
N PHE A 109 2.85 4.19 -4.45
CA PHE A 109 3.94 4.58 -3.59
C PHE A 109 3.41 5.36 -2.39
N VAL A 110 3.80 4.93 -1.18
CA VAL A 110 3.58 5.70 0.04
C VAL A 110 4.89 6.41 0.39
N PRO A 111 4.99 7.74 0.23
CA PRO A 111 6.23 8.46 0.44
C PRO A 111 6.58 8.54 1.93
N GLN A 112 7.88 8.51 2.23
CA GLN A 112 8.37 9.00 3.53
C GLN A 112 8.02 10.49 3.70
N GLY A 113 8.02 10.95 4.96
CA GLY A 113 7.85 12.36 5.25
C GLY A 113 6.91 12.62 6.42
N LEU A 114 6.33 13.83 6.40
CA LEU A 114 5.49 14.36 7.47
C LEU A 114 4.04 13.88 7.34
N TYR A 115 3.48 13.35 8.41
CA TYR A 115 2.09 12.95 8.53
C TYR A 115 1.50 13.59 9.78
N VAL A 116 0.26 14.06 9.72
CA VAL A 116 -0.44 14.65 10.86
C VAL A 116 -1.37 13.62 11.48
N VAL A 117 -1.35 13.52 12.80
CA VAL A 117 -2.22 12.63 13.56
C VAL A 117 -3.64 13.19 13.53
N ILE A 118 -4.58 12.42 12.98
CA ILE A 118 -6.00 12.81 12.85
C ILE A 118 -6.92 11.97 13.73
N GLY A 119 -6.42 10.87 14.29
CA GLY A 119 -7.22 9.98 15.13
C GLY A 119 -6.36 9.14 16.05
N ILE A 120 -6.82 8.98 17.28
CA ILE A 120 -6.19 8.13 18.29
C ILE A 120 -7.30 7.31 18.93
N SER A 121 -7.26 5.99 18.73
CA SER A 121 -8.22 5.07 19.31
C SER A 121 -7.52 4.18 20.33
N LYS A 122 -7.98 4.23 21.58
CA LYS A 122 -7.45 3.39 22.65
C LYS A 122 -8.02 1.98 22.55
N TYR A 123 -7.14 0.99 22.62
CA TYR A 123 -7.46 -0.42 22.76
C TYR A 123 -6.99 -0.94 24.12
N LEU A 124 -7.44 -2.14 24.49
CA LEU A 124 -7.15 -2.80 25.78
C LEU A 124 -5.67 -2.80 26.20
N ARG A 125 -4.74 -2.78 25.25
CA ARG A 125 -3.29 -2.85 25.51
C ARG A 125 -2.45 -1.82 24.74
N GLY A 126 -3.06 -0.74 24.23
CA GLY A 126 -2.30 0.30 23.55
C GLY A 126 -3.16 1.18 22.66
N TYR A 127 -2.58 1.75 21.62
CA TYR A 127 -3.23 2.77 20.81
C TYR A 127 -3.17 2.41 19.33
N VAL A 128 -4.22 2.80 18.61
CA VAL A 128 -4.25 2.82 17.15
C VAL A 128 -4.19 4.28 16.73
N ILE A 129 -3.12 4.64 16.04
CA ILE A 129 -2.88 5.99 15.57
C ILE A 129 -3.25 6.04 14.09
N THR A 130 -4.09 7.00 13.71
CA THR A 130 -4.44 7.28 12.32
C THR A 130 -3.85 8.62 11.94
N CYS A 131 -3.10 8.66 10.85
CA CYS A 131 -2.47 9.86 10.33
C CYS A 131 -2.88 10.12 8.88
N THR A 132 -2.79 11.37 8.45
CA THR A 132 -2.88 11.73 7.03
C THR A 132 -1.66 12.52 6.57
N THR A 133 -1.37 12.54 5.27
CA THR A 133 -0.27 13.32 4.70
C THR A 133 -0.35 14.79 5.16
N TYR A 134 0.72 15.32 5.75
CA TYR A 134 0.81 16.74 6.08
C TYR A 134 1.04 17.57 4.81
N LYS A 135 0.19 18.58 4.57
CA LYS A 135 0.19 19.48 3.40
C LYS A 135 0.35 18.73 2.05
N PRO A 136 -0.67 17.98 1.60
CA PRO A 136 -0.62 17.27 0.33
C PRO A 136 -0.50 18.25 -0.86
N ASN A 137 0.21 17.83 -1.91
CA ASN A 137 0.40 18.58 -3.15
C ASN A 137 0.48 17.61 -4.34
N GLU A 138 0.73 18.11 -5.56
CA GLU A 138 0.81 17.28 -6.78
C GLU A 138 1.87 16.17 -6.69
N ASN A 139 2.97 16.41 -5.98
CA ASN A 139 4.05 15.44 -5.79
C ASN A 139 3.85 14.53 -4.57
N ARG A 140 2.88 14.84 -3.70
CA ARG A 140 2.66 14.16 -2.44
C ARG A 140 1.15 14.02 -2.18
N PRO A 141 0.54 12.90 -2.62
CA PRO A 141 -0.89 12.73 -2.52
C PRO A 141 -1.35 12.67 -1.06
N LYS A 142 -2.63 13.03 -0.85
CA LYS A 142 -3.30 12.81 0.42
C LYS A 142 -3.46 11.31 0.62
N LEU A 143 -2.80 10.79 1.64
CA LEU A 143 -2.88 9.39 2.05
C LEU A 143 -3.25 9.34 3.53
N THR A 144 -4.00 8.31 3.89
CA THR A 144 -4.46 8.01 5.23
C THR A 144 -3.87 6.67 5.61
N ILE A 145 -3.16 6.68 6.73
CA ILE A 145 -2.41 5.53 7.21
C ILE A 145 -2.71 5.32 8.68
N ARG A 146 -2.48 4.08 9.13
CA ARG A 146 -2.73 3.64 10.48
C ARG A 146 -1.59 2.78 10.97
N PHE A 147 -1.23 2.93 12.23
CA PHE A 147 -0.25 2.07 12.88
C PHE A 147 -0.61 1.90 14.36
N HIS A 148 0.00 0.91 14.99
CA HIS A 148 -0.23 0.61 16.40
C HIS A 148 0.90 1.17 17.26
N GLN A 149 0.60 1.48 18.53
CA GLN A 149 1.58 1.83 19.53
C GLN A 149 1.36 1.02 20.80
N SER A 150 2.46 0.55 21.40
CA SER A 150 2.48 -0.22 22.65
C SER A 150 1.71 -1.55 22.58
N VAL A 151 1.45 -2.05 21.36
CA VAL A 151 0.76 -3.33 21.13
C VAL A 151 1.68 -4.25 20.36
N LEU A 152 1.64 -5.56 20.65
CA LEU A 152 2.26 -6.57 19.78
C LEU A 152 1.47 -6.68 18.46
N HIS A 153 1.85 -5.89 17.48
CA HIS A 153 1.26 -5.86 16.13
C HIS A 153 2.35 -5.60 15.08
N GLU A 154 2.17 -6.07 13.85
CA GLU A 154 3.19 -5.90 12.79
C GLU A 154 3.40 -4.43 12.38
N THR A 155 2.38 -3.60 12.54
CA THR A 155 2.46 -2.14 12.35
C THR A 155 2.76 -1.41 13.66
N ASN A 156 3.33 -2.07 14.68
CA ASN A 156 3.70 -1.40 15.92
C ASN A 156 4.90 -0.48 15.69
N ILE A 157 4.73 0.81 15.98
CA ILE A 157 5.79 1.81 15.88
C ILE A 157 5.95 2.50 17.24
N GLU A 158 6.94 2.03 18.00
CA GLU A 158 7.22 2.58 19.34
C GLU A 158 8.03 3.88 19.29
N ARG A 159 8.81 4.07 18.23
CA ARG A 159 9.71 5.21 18.08
C ARG A 159 9.34 6.03 16.85
N LEU A 160 8.79 7.21 17.11
CA LEU A 160 8.43 8.20 16.10
C LEU A 160 9.04 9.56 16.45
N LYS A 161 9.40 10.31 15.41
CA LYS A 161 9.87 11.68 15.55
C LYS A 161 8.67 12.61 15.40
N VAL A 162 8.30 13.30 16.48
CA VAL A 162 7.31 14.38 16.43
C VAL A 162 7.99 15.70 16.08
N ILE A 163 7.45 16.41 15.11
CA ILE A 163 7.99 17.62 14.51
C ILE A 163 7.17 18.82 14.99
N LYS A 164 7.77 19.66 15.84
CA LYS A 164 7.11 20.86 16.41
C LYS A 164 6.92 21.99 15.39
N ASN A 165 7.85 22.12 14.44
CA ASN A 165 7.84 23.17 13.40
C ASN A 165 7.88 22.53 12.00
N PRO A 166 6.79 21.89 11.56
CA PRO A 166 6.75 21.15 10.32
C PRO A 166 6.86 22.04 9.07
N GLU A 167 6.54 23.34 9.19
CA GLU A 167 6.70 24.35 8.13
C GLU A 167 8.13 24.38 7.54
N ARG A 168 9.17 24.23 8.38
CA ARG A 168 10.59 24.32 7.96
C ARG A 168 11.12 23.07 7.24
N LEU A 169 10.33 22.00 7.19
CA LEU A 169 10.71 20.69 6.62
C LEU A 169 9.82 20.31 5.43
N ALA A 170 8.77 21.08 5.17
CA ALA A 170 7.83 20.86 4.09
C ALA A 170 8.15 21.68 2.81
N GLU A 171 9.20 22.50 2.86
CA GLU A 171 9.85 23.17 1.71
C GLU A 171 10.95 22.28 1.13
#